data_AF-A0A523VV36-F1
#
_entry.id   AF-A0A523VV36-F1
#
_cell.length_a   1.000
_cell.length_b   1.000
_cell.length_c   1.000
_cell.angle_alpha   90.00
_cell.angle_beta   90.00
_cell.angle_gamma   90.00
#
_symmetry.space_group_name_H-M   'P 1'
#
loop_
_entity.id
_entity.type
_entity.pdbx_description
1 polymer ?
#
loop_
_entity_poly.entity_id
_entity_poly.type
_entity_poly.pdbx_seq_one_letter_code
_entity_poly.pdbx_strand_id
1 'polypeptide(L)'
;MPIVKARWKDEEHIIRDSDMDTMLNTLDTVKKQDSTLVYKGKNLEERLIVDHNMIKCMLCLLYIFGRRLSGILQLKKGDFWTKKGYLYVRFKVLKKARRRDKLTPKTRVKRVNMKGQWKYVHYIVNYVLKLESPDTPLFPGRSRPHTQIVKRKDETGKVIKTYEYNIKETGIMSRQRAYKIVKALNPDIYPHWFRHSLATQLAEEGIDPWQLMSWFDWDRFATAKRYISGTGAMTRDISNREVG
;
A
#
# COMPACT_ATOMS: atom_id res chain seq x y z
N MET A 1 0.69 2.98 -30.11
CA MET A 1 1.78 2.47 -29.22
C MET A 1 1.65 0.96 -29.14
N PRO A 2 2.73 0.17 -29.31
CA PRO A 2 2.64 -1.26 -29.15
C PRO A 2 2.38 -1.57 -27.68
N ILE A 3 1.27 -2.26 -27.41
CA ILE A 3 0.90 -2.73 -26.08
C ILE A 3 1.91 -3.81 -25.70
N VAL A 4 2.82 -3.48 -24.79
CA VAL A 4 3.77 -4.44 -24.24
C VAL A 4 2.96 -5.40 -23.36
N LYS A 5 2.72 -6.61 -23.86
CA LYS A 5 2.14 -7.70 -23.06
C LYS A 5 3.24 -8.25 -22.17
N ALA A 6 3.15 -8.00 -20.88
CA ALA A 6 3.96 -8.73 -19.93
C ALA A 6 3.27 -10.10 -19.63
N ARG A 7 3.94 -10.92 -18.83
CA ARG A 7 3.81 -12.38 -18.85
C ARG A 7 2.87 -12.95 -17.76
N TRP A 8 2.13 -12.10 -17.04
CA TRP A 8 1.25 -12.53 -15.94
C TRP A 8 -0.23 -12.29 -16.23
N LYS A 9 -1.08 -13.25 -15.83
CA LYS A 9 -2.56 -13.15 -15.88
C LYS A 9 -3.15 -11.98 -15.06
N ASP A 10 -2.32 -11.24 -14.31
CA ASP A 10 -2.72 -10.17 -13.37
C ASP A 10 -2.42 -8.74 -13.90
N GLU A 11 -2.09 -8.60 -15.19
CA GLU A 11 -1.55 -7.36 -15.77
C GLU A 11 -2.56 -6.33 -16.26
N GLU A 12 -3.85 -6.61 -16.21
CA GLU A 12 -4.82 -5.67 -16.77
C GLU A 12 -5.15 -4.49 -15.86
N HIS A 13 -4.72 -4.47 -14.60
CA HIS A 13 -5.08 -3.41 -13.64
C HIS A 13 -3.86 -2.75 -12.97
N ILE A 14 -3.22 -1.85 -13.72
CA ILE A 14 -2.34 -0.83 -13.13
C ILE A 14 -3.22 0.34 -12.71
N ILE A 15 -3.29 0.61 -11.40
CA ILE A 15 -3.98 1.77 -10.85
C ILE A 15 -3.32 3.03 -11.42
N ARG A 16 -4.08 3.86 -12.12
CA ARG A 16 -3.68 5.17 -12.63
C ARG A 16 -4.38 6.28 -11.84
N ASP A 17 -4.04 7.52 -12.17
CA ASP A 17 -4.66 8.71 -11.58
C ASP A 17 -6.19 8.71 -11.71
N SER A 18 -6.74 8.23 -12.83
CA SER A 18 -8.18 8.12 -13.06
C SER A 18 -8.87 7.16 -12.08
N ASP A 19 -8.23 6.04 -11.76
CA ASP A 19 -8.76 5.07 -10.80
C ASP A 19 -8.73 5.63 -9.38
N MET A 20 -7.65 6.34 -9.05
CA MET A 20 -7.53 7.08 -7.79
C MET A 20 -8.61 8.12 -7.64
N ASP A 21 -8.81 8.95 -8.67
CA ASP A 21 -9.82 10.00 -8.64
C ASP A 21 -11.22 9.40 -8.53
N THR A 22 -11.50 8.30 -9.23
CA THR A 22 -12.76 7.56 -9.12
C THR A 22 -12.99 7.09 -7.68
N MET A 23 -12.02 6.40 -7.06
CA MET A 23 -12.16 5.95 -5.67
C MET A 23 -12.36 7.10 -4.67
N LEU A 24 -11.65 8.22 -4.86
CA LEU A 24 -11.76 9.40 -4.00
C LEU A 24 -13.13 10.08 -4.15
N ASN A 25 -13.65 10.16 -5.38
CA ASN A 25 -14.97 10.72 -5.67
C ASN A 25 -16.10 9.82 -5.15
N THR A 26 -15.97 8.49 -5.25
CA THR A 26 -16.91 7.54 -4.66
C THR A 26 -17.04 7.74 -3.15
N LEU A 27 -15.96 8.11 -2.45
CA LEU A 27 -16.03 8.43 -1.03
C LEU A 27 -16.81 9.71 -0.73
N ASP A 28 -16.79 10.70 -1.62
CA ASP A 28 -17.51 11.95 -1.41
C ASP A 28 -19.02 11.81 -1.60
N THR A 29 -19.45 10.87 -2.44
CA THR A 29 -20.88 10.64 -2.73
C THR A 29 -21.55 9.72 -1.70
N VAL A 30 -20.79 8.82 -1.07
CA VAL A 30 -21.35 7.78 -0.19
C VAL A 30 -21.40 8.26 1.26
N LYS A 31 -22.55 8.76 1.74
CA LYS A 31 -22.71 9.23 3.15
C LYS A 31 -22.60 8.11 4.20
N LYS A 32 -22.88 6.85 3.83
CA LYS A 32 -22.74 5.61 4.63
C LYS A 32 -22.60 4.44 3.65
N GLN A 33 -21.56 3.62 3.77
CA GLN A 33 -21.43 2.42 2.94
C GLN A 33 -21.84 1.19 3.76
N ASP A 34 -23.02 0.67 3.47
CA ASP A 34 -23.31 -0.74 3.74
C ASP A 34 -22.53 -1.52 2.68
N SER A 35 -21.54 -2.31 3.11
CA SER A 35 -20.77 -3.14 2.19
C SER A 35 -21.28 -4.57 2.28
N THR A 36 -21.82 -5.08 1.17
CA THR A 36 -22.12 -6.50 1.01
C THR A 36 -20.89 -7.17 0.46
N LEU A 37 -20.24 -8.01 1.28
CA LEU A 37 -19.05 -8.76 0.88
C LEU A 37 -19.42 -10.22 0.71
N VAL A 38 -19.11 -10.77 -0.45
CA VAL A 38 -19.16 -12.22 -0.68
C VAL A 38 -17.86 -12.83 -0.14
N TYR A 39 -17.93 -13.54 0.99
CA TYR A 39 -16.79 -14.28 1.53
C TYR A 39 -17.13 -15.77 1.61
N LYS A 40 -16.38 -16.60 0.88
CA LYS A 40 -16.61 -18.05 0.77
C LYS A 40 -18.05 -18.40 0.38
N GLY A 41 -18.63 -17.67 -0.57
CA GLY A 41 -20.00 -17.90 -1.05
C GLY A 41 -21.12 -17.41 -0.12
N LYS A 42 -20.80 -16.69 0.96
CA LYS A 42 -21.79 -16.06 1.85
C LYS A 42 -21.77 -14.55 1.71
N ASN A 43 -22.93 -13.94 1.53
CA ASN A 43 -23.12 -12.50 1.62
C ASN A 43 -23.03 -12.09 3.10
N LEU A 44 -22.03 -11.30 3.44
CA LEU A 44 -21.93 -10.62 4.72
C LEU A 44 -22.23 -9.15 4.49
N GLU A 45 -23.37 -8.70 5.00
CA GLU A 45 -23.69 -7.28 5.11
C GLU A 45 -22.95 -6.74 6.34
N GLU A 46 -22.00 -5.84 6.11
CA GLU A 46 -21.28 -5.16 7.18
C GLU A 46 -21.38 -3.64 6.96
N ARG A 47 -21.86 -2.94 7.99
CA ARG A 47 -21.91 -1.49 8.02
C ARG A 47 -20.54 -0.93 8.32
N LEU A 48 -19.83 -0.45 7.30
CA LEU A 48 -18.55 0.20 7.47
C LEU A 48 -18.81 1.67 7.83
N ILE A 49 -18.82 2.00 9.13
CA ILE A 49 -18.71 3.40 9.56
C ILE A 49 -17.28 3.84 9.22
N VAL A 50 -17.12 4.80 8.31
CA VAL A 50 -15.79 5.25 7.93
C VAL A 50 -15.68 6.75 7.88
N ASP A 51 -14.63 7.26 8.52
CA ASP A 51 -14.18 8.64 8.32
C ASP A 51 -13.59 8.74 6.91
N HIS A 52 -14.24 9.51 6.05
CA HIS A 52 -13.82 9.66 4.65
C HIS A 52 -12.44 10.28 4.55
N ASN A 53 -12.11 11.28 5.39
CA ASN A 53 -10.80 11.92 5.36
C ASN A 53 -9.70 10.91 5.73
N MET A 54 -9.98 10.05 6.71
CA MET A 54 -9.08 8.96 7.07
C MET A 54 -8.89 7.98 5.91
N ILE A 55 -9.96 7.55 5.21
CA ILE A 55 -9.79 6.64 4.06
C ILE A 55 -9.02 7.32 2.93
N LYS A 56 -9.36 8.56 2.58
CA LYS A 56 -8.66 9.31 1.54
C LYS A 56 -7.16 9.39 1.84
N CYS A 57 -6.80 9.67 3.10
CA CYS A 57 -5.42 9.61 3.56
C CYS A 57 -4.79 8.21 3.36
N MET A 58 -5.50 7.13 3.74
CA MET A 58 -5.03 5.76 3.53
C MET A 58 -4.75 5.44 2.05
N LEU A 59 -5.68 5.78 1.16
CA LEU A 59 -5.55 5.52 -0.28
C LEU A 59 -4.39 6.32 -0.87
N CYS A 60 -4.27 7.60 -0.52
CA CYS A 60 -3.18 8.45 -0.99
C CYS A 60 -1.82 7.95 -0.48
N LEU A 61 -1.73 7.46 0.76
CA LEU A 61 -0.50 6.85 1.28
C LEU A 61 -0.11 5.56 0.55
N LEU A 62 -1.10 4.72 0.21
CA LEU A 62 -0.87 3.51 -0.58
C LEU A 62 -0.40 3.89 -1.99
N TYR A 63 -1.03 4.86 -2.63
CA TYR A 63 -0.74 5.29 -4.00
C TYR A 63 0.63 5.96 -4.11
N ILE A 64 0.88 6.99 -3.30
CA ILE A 64 2.11 7.81 -3.39
C ILE A 64 3.36 7.01 -2.98
N PHE A 65 3.28 6.19 -1.93
CA PHE A 65 4.47 5.52 -1.38
C PHE A 65 4.55 4.03 -1.71
N GLY A 66 3.47 3.40 -2.22
CA GLY A 66 3.46 1.99 -2.60
C GLY A 66 3.91 1.05 -1.47
N ARG A 67 3.61 1.42 -0.22
CA ARG A 67 4.01 0.65 0.96
C ARG A 67 3.02 -0.49 1.19
N ARG A 68 3.49 -1.55 1.87
CA ARG A 68 2.58 -2.62 2.31
C ARG A 68 1.54 -2.04 3.26
N LEU A 69 0.28 -2.45 3.08
CA LEU A 69 -0.84 -2.01 3.92
C LEU A 69 -0.54 -2.14 5.43
N SER A 70 0.07 -3.26 5.84
CA SER A 70 0.44 -3.46 7.25
C SER A 70 1.39 -2.40 7.81
N GLY A 71 2.25 -1.83 6.96
CA GLY A 71 3.16 -0.75 7.33
C GLY A 71 2.44 0.60 7.40
N ILE A 72 1.51 0.86 6.46
CA ILE A 72 0.66 2.07 6.47
C ILE A 72 -0.20 2.12 7.75
N LEU A 73 -0.84 1.02 8.12
CA LEU A 73 -1.74 0.96 9.28
C LEU A 73 -1.03 1.18 10.63
N GLN A 74 0.30 1.12 10.68
CA GLN A 74 1.10 1.35 11.90
C GLN A 74 1.60 2.79 12.05
N LEU A 75 1.33 3.66 11.07
CA LEU A 75 1.74 5.06 11.13
C LEU A 75 1.00 5.79 12.25
N LYS A 76 1.73 6.69 12.91
CA LYS A 76 1.22 7.64 13.89
C LYS A 76 1.40 9.07 13.37
N LYS A 77 0.73 10.05 13.99
CA LYS A 77 0.91 11.48 13.65
C LYS A 77 2.39 11.88 13.64
N GLY A 78 3.16 11.47 14.64
CA GLY A 78 4.59 11.80 14.80
C GLY A 78 5.53 11.19 13.75
N ASP A 79 5.02 10.29 12.89
CA ASP A 79 5.79 9.77 11.76
C ASP A 79 5.83 10.74 10.57
N PHE A 80 5.10 11.86 10.63
CA PHE A 80 4.97 12.86 9.56
C PHE A 80 5.59 14.19 9.93
N TRP A 81 6.27 14.82 8.96
CA TRP A 81 6.69 16.22 9.06
C TRP A 81 6.87 16.81 7.66
N THR A 82 6.79 18.14 7.56
CA THR A 82 7.07 18.87 6.34
C THR A 82 8.36 19.66 6.49
N LYS A 83 9.18 19.71 5.44
CA LYS A 83 10.42 20.51 5.42
C LYS A 83 10.82 20.86 3.99
N LYS A 84 11.07 22.15 3.73
CA LYS A 84 11.55 22.67 2.42
C LYS A 84 10.67 22.20 1.23
N GLY A 85 9.34 22.23 1.38
CA GLY A 85 8.41 21.83 0.31
C GLY A 85 8.25 20.32 0.08
N TYR A 86 8.80 19.48 0.98
CA TYR A 86 8.62 18.03 0.96
C TYR A 86 7.81 17.55 2.16
N LEU A 87 6.96 16.57 1.93
CA LEU A 87 6.34 15.75 2.97
C LEU A 87 7.26 14.56 3.25
N TYR A 88 7.61 14.35 4.51
CA TYR A 88 8.39 13.21 4.98
C TYR A 88 7.50 12.27 5.79
N VAL A 89 7.72 10.97 5.59
CA VAL A 89 7.01 9.91 6.32
C VAL A 89 8.00 8.85 6.77
N ARG A 90 7.95 8.51 8.06
CA ARG A 90 8.76 7.47 8.69
C ARG A 90 8.00 6.15 8.74
N PHE A 91 8.43 5.17 7.95
CA PHE A 91 7.84 3.83 7.95
C PHE A 91 8.62 2.86 8.83
N LYS A 92 7.90 2.00 9.55
CA LYS A 92 8.49 0.84 10.23
C LYS A 92 8.62 -0.34 9.25
N VAL A 93 9.79 -0.97 9.23
CA VAL A 93 10.06 -2.18 8.45
C VAL A 93 9.78 -3.39 9.34
N LEU A 94 8.71 -4.10 9.04
CA LEU A 94 8.22 -5.24 9.82
C LEU A 94 8.82 -6.58 9.40
N LYS A 95 9.70 -6.58 8.39
CA LYS A 95 10.27 -7.79 7.82
C LYS A 95 11.63 -8.10 8.47
N LYS A 96 11.82 -9.35 8.88
CA LYS A 96 13.15 -9.87 9.24
C LYS A 96 13.99 -10.09 7.98
N ALA A 97 15.29 -9.80 8.04
CA ALA A 97 16.19 -10.05 6.92
C ALA A 97 16.32 -11.56 6.64
N ARG A 98 16.50 -12.37 7.68
CA ARG A 98 16.42 -13.84 7.64
C ARG A 98 15.43 -14.33 8.68
N ARG A 99 14.88 -15.54 8.48
CA ARG A 99 13.89 -16.14 9.39
C ARG A 99 14.39 -16.23 10.83
N ARG A 100 15.69 -16.50 11.01
CA ARG A 100 16.39 -16.64 12.29
C ARG A 100 16.70 -15.31 12.98
N ASP A 101 16.64 -14.18 12.26
CA ASP A 101 17.07 -12.91 12.82
C ASP A 101 16.03 -12.40 13.83
N LYS A 102 16.50 -11.67 14.85
CA LYS A 102 15.61 -10.90 15.73
C LYS A 102 14.97 -9.78 14.91
N LEU A 103 13.68 -9.52 15.16
CA LEU A 103 12.99 -8.41 14.51
C LEU A 103 13.55 -7.11 15.11
N THR A 104 14.53 -6.51 14.45
CA THR A 104 15.03 -5.19 14.84
C THR A 104 14.12 -4.15 14.20
N PRO A 105 13.52 -3.23 14.97
CA PRO A 105 12.66 -2.18 14.42
C PRO A 105 13.51 -1.23 13.57
N LYS A 106 13.60 -1.51 12.27
CA LYS A 106 14.24 -0.62 11.31
C LYS A 106 13.20 0.38 10.83
N THR A 107 13.51 1.66 10.93
CA THR A 107 12.70 2.71 10.31
C THR A 107 13.32 3.13 8.98
N ARG A 108 12.48 3.60 8.06
CA ARG A 108 12.88 4.13 6.76
C ARG A 108 12.08 5.40 6.50
N VAL A 109 12.77 6.48 6.25
CA VAL A 109 12.15 7.76 5.89
C VAL A 109 12.01 7.80 4.38
N LYS A 110 10.82 8.16 3.90
CA LYS A 110 10.59 8.51 2.49
C LYS A 110 10.10 9.95 2.43
N ARG A 111 10.34 10.61 1.31
CA ARG A 111 9.90 11.97 1.08
C ARG A 111 9.30 12.12 -0.31
N VAL A 112 8.34 13.01 -0.43
CA VAL A 112 7.72 13.38 -1.72
C VAL A 112 7.60 14.88 -1.84
N ASN A 113 7.73 15.38 -3.07
CA ASN A 113 7.57 16.80 -3.35
C ASN A 113 6.09 17.18 -3.24
N MET A 114 5.77 18.15 -2.37
CA MET A 114 4.37 18.51 -2.11
C MET A 114 3.73 19.21 -3.30
N LYS A 115 4.47 20.05 -4.05
CA LYS A 115 3.94 20.78 -5.21
C LYS A 115 3.61 19.82 -6.36
N GLY A 116 4.55 18.92 -6.69
CA GLY A 116 4.39 17.96 -7.80
C GLY A 116 3.32 16.90 -7.53
N GLN A 117 3.03 16.59 -6.27
CA GLN A 117 2.06 15.55 -5.90
C GLN A 117 0.88 16.11 -5.09
N TRP A 118 0.64 17.43 -5.15
CA TRP A 118 -0.34 18.09 -4.30
C TRP A 118 -1.74 17.48 -4.39
N LYS A 119 -2.11 17.04 -5.61
CA LYS A 119 -3.36 16.33 -5.92
C LYS A 119 -3.71 15.24 -4.91
N TYR A 120 -2.73 14.51 -4.39
CA TYR A 120 -2.95 13.44 -3.41
C TYR A 120 -2.34 13.76 -2.03
N VAL A 121 -1.27 14.55 -1.98
CA VAL A 121 -0.59 14.91 -0.72
C VAL A 121 -1.49 15.71 0.23
N HIS A 122 -2.36 16.58 -0.30
CA HIS A 122 -3.20 17.43 0.54
C HIS A 122 -4.17 16.62 1.42
N TYR A 123 -4.69 15.49 0.95
CA TYR A 123 -5.53 14.60 1.77
C TYR A 123 -4.78 14.02 2.97
N ILE A 124 -3.48 13.72 2.79
CA ILE A 124 -2.63 13.21 3.86
C ILE A 124 -2.38 14.33 4.89
N VAL A 125 -1.93 15.50 4.42
CA VAL A 125 -1.59 16.63 5.29
C VAL A 125 -2.82 17.11 6.07
N ASN A 126 -3.95 17.32 5.39
CA ASN A 126 -5.17 17.81 6.01
C ASN A 126 -5.72 16.85 7.07
N TYR A 127 -5.55 15.53 6.89
CA TYR A 127 -5.96 14.55 7.89
C TYR A 127 -4.99 14.48 9.06
N VAL A 128 -3.68 14.42 8.80
CA VAL A 128 -2.63 14.34 9.84
C VAL A 128 -2.67 15.55 10.76
N LEU A 129 -2.91 16.76 10.23
CA LEU A 129 -2.99 18.00 11.01
C LEU A 129 -4.17 18.04 11.99
N LYS A 130 -5.24 17.28 11.74
CA LYS A 130 -6.41 17.19 12.64
C LYS A 130 -6.13 16.34 13.87
N LEU A 131 -5.11 15.48 13.84
CA LEU A 131 -4.77 14.65 14.99
C LEU A 131 -4.06 15.51 16.04
N GLU A 132 -4.33 15.28 17.32
CA GLU A 132 -3.77 16.10 18.39
C GLU A 132 -2.37 15.64 18.81
N SER A 133 -2.25 14.38 19.27
CA SER A 133 -1.00 13.85 19.83
C SER A 133 -0.11 13.17 18.77
N PRO A 134 1.24 13.32 18.85
CA PRO A 134 2.18 12.60 18.01
C PRO A 134 2.01 11.07 18.07
N ASP A 135 1.55 10.52 19.18
CA ASP A 135 1.37 9.08 19.36
C ASP A 135 0.05 8.53 18.82
N THR A 136 -0.87 9.41 18.43
CA THR A 136 -2.18 9.01 17.90
C THR A 136 -2.00 8.19 16.62
N PRO A 137 -2.54 6.96 16.57
CA PRO A 137 -2.55 6.17 15.34
C PRO A 137 -3.30 6.88 14.23
N LEU A 138 -2.76 6.85 13.03
CA LEU A 138 -3.41 7.46 11.86
C LEU A 138 -4.69 6.72 11.47
N PHE A 139 -4.76 5.42 11.77
CA PHE A 139 -5.89 4.57 11.45
C PHE A 139 -6.36 3.86 12.71
N PRO A 140 -7.12 4.54 13.59
CA PRO A 140 -7.62 3.92 14.81
C PRO A 140 -8.56 2.76 14.50
N GLY A 141 -8.56 1.74 15.35
CA GLY A 141 -9.42 0.58 15.21
C GLY A 141 -9.67 -0.13 16.52
N ARG A 142 -10.79 -0.85 16.61
CA ARG A 142 -11.19 -1.63 17.78
C ARG A 142 -10.69 -3.07 17.66
N SER A 143 -9.37 -3.24 17.52
CA SER A 143 -8.76 -4.57 17.41
C SER A 143 -8.82 -5.30 18.75
N ARG A 144 -9.75 -6.24 18.90
CA ARG A 144 -9.80 -7.08 20.11
C ARG A 144 -8.66 -8.10 20.10
N PRO A 145 -8.11 -8.44 21.29
CA PRO A 145 -7.14 -9.52 21.38
C PRO A 145 -7.80 -10.82 20.93
N HIS A 146 -7.10 -11.57 20.10
CA HIS A 146 -7.59 -12.86 19.62
C HIS A 146 -6.44 -13.78 19.25
N THR A 147 -6.70 -15.07 19.33
CA THR A 147 -5.77 -16.10 18.91
C THR A 147 -5.96 -16.39 17.42
N GLN A 148 -4.92 -16.17 16.62
CA GLN A 148 -4.92 -16.54 15.21
C GLN A 148 -4.22 -17.88 15.03
N ILE A 149 -4.97 -18.86 14.53
CA ILE A 149 -4.45 -20.18 14.21
C ILE A 149 -4.18 -20.27 12.71
N VAL A 150 -2.92 -20.50 12.33
CA VAL A 150 -2.48 -20.68 10.95
C VAL A 150 -2.09 -22.13 10.73
N LYS A 151 -2.81 -22.84 9.86
CA LYS A 151 -2.53 -24.23 9.52
C LYS A 151 -1.77 -24.30 8.20
N ARG A 152 -0.54 -24.82 8.22
CA ARG A 152 0.23 -25.16 7.02
C ARG A 152 -0.20 -26.55 6.55
N LYS A 153 -0.66 -26.64 5.31
CA LYS A 153 -1.05 -27.88 4.65
C LYS A 153 0.02 -28.32 3.65
N ASP A 154 0.10 -29.62 3.37
CA ASP A 154 0.85 -30.16 2.23
C ASP A 154 0.03 -30.07 0.94
N GLU A 155 0.62 -30.57 -0.14
CA GLU A 155 0.01 -30.66 -1.47
C GLU A 155 -1.27 -31.50 -1.49
N THR A 156 -1.41 -32.45 -0.56
CA THR A 156 -2.61 -33.29 -0.38
C THR A 156 -3.69 -32.62 0.47
N GLY A 157 -3.42 -31.43 1.03
CA GLY A 157 -4.32 -30.69 1.89
C GLY A 157 -4.31 -31.12 3.36
N LYS A 158 -3.47 -32.11 3.73
CA LYS A 158 -3.28 -32.57 5.12
C LYS A 158 -2.50 -31.51 5.90
N VAL A 159 -2.95 -31.22 7.12
CA VAL A 159 -2.32 -30.21 7.98
C VAL A 159 -1.01 -30.77 8.54
N ILE A 160 0.12 -30.21 8.10
CA ILE A 160 1.47 -30.59 8.57
C ILE A 160 1.82 -29.86 9.87
N LYS A 161 1.39 -28.61 10.01
CA LYS A 161 1.77 -27.77 11.15
C LYS A 161 0.73 -26.72 11.46
N THR A 162 0.44 -26.55 12.75
CA THR A 162 -0.42 -25.49 13.26
C THR A 162 0.45 -24.47 14.00
N TYR A 163 0.26 -23.19 13.70
CA TYR A 163 0.90 -22.08 14.38
C TYR A 163 -0.17 -21.30 15.11
N GLU A 164 0.06 -21.02 16.38
CA GLU A 164 -0.82 -20.20 17.20
C GLU A 164 -0.16 -18.85 17.47
N TYR A 165 -0.87 -17.78 17.15
CA TYR A 165 -0.40 -16.42 17.35
C TYR A 165 -1.37 -15.68 18.26
N ASN A 166 -0.90 -15.30 19.45
CA ASN A 166 -1.66 -14.45 20.36
C ASN A 166 -1.52 -12.99 19.90
N ILE A 167 -2.55 -12.49 19.21
CA ILE A 167 -2.57 -11.11 18.72
C ILE A 167 -3.13 -10.23 19.85
N LYS A 168 -2.30 -9.31 20.34
CA LYS A 168 -2.69 -8.31 21.33
C LYS A 168 -3.58 -7.24 20.70
N GLU A 169 -4.35 -6.56 21.54
CA GLU A 169 -5.00 -5.31 21.15
C GLU A 169 -3.96 -4.27 20.75
N THR A 170 -4.20 -3.60 19.64
CA THR A 170 -3.27 -2.64 19.05
C THR A 170 -3.84 -1.23 18.93
N GLY A 171 -5.16 -1.07 19.07
CA GLY A 171 -5.84 0.21 18.86
C GLY A 171 -5.81 0.72 17.41
N ILE A 172 -5.31 -0.08 16.47
CA ILE A 172 -5.23 0.26 15.04
C ILE A 172 -6.20 -0.56 14.20
N MET A 173 -6.58 -0.02 13.04
CA MET A 173 -7.43 -0.68 12.06
C MET A 173 -6.80 -2.01 11.63
N SER A 174 -7.63 -3.05 11.54
CA SER A 174 -7.18 -4.36 11.05
C SER A 174 -6.93 -4.34 9.54
N ARG A 175 -5.98 -5.17 9.08
CA ARG A 175 -5.71 -5.34 7.65
C ARG A 175 -6.94 -5.81 6.88
N GLN A 176 -7.76 -6.64 7.51
CA GLN A 176 -9.00 -7.15 6.93
C GLN A 176 -9.99 -6.02 6.72
N ARG A 177 -10.18 -5.11 7.70
CA ARG A 177 -11.08 -3.96 7.53
C ARG A 177 -10.59 -3.02 6.44
N ALA A 178 -9.30 -2.69 6.42
CA ALA A 178 -8.72 -1.86 5.35
C ALA A 178 -8.83 -2.52 3.96
N TYR A 179 -8.64 -3.84 3.87
CA TYR A 179 -8.87 -4.60 2.64
C TYR A 179 -10.33 -4.50 2.18
N LYS A 180 -11.29 -4.68 3.11
CA LYS A 180 -12.73 -4.55 2.82
C LYS A 180 -13.08 -3.16 2.29
N ILE A 181 -12.54 -2.10 2.90
CA ILE A 181 -12.73 -0.72 2.44
C ILE A 181 -12.22 -0.58 1.00
N VAL A 182 -11.01 -1.05 0.69
CA VAL A 182 -10.45 -0.98 -0.67
C VAL A 182 -11.34 -1.73 -1.67
N LYS A 183 -11.79 -2.95 -1.34
CA LYS A 183 -12.68 -3.74 -2.20
C LYS A 183 -14.06 -3.12 -2.38
N ALA A 184 -14.57 -2.42 -1.37
CA ALA A 184 -15.85 -1.74 -1.44
C ALA A 184 -15.80 -0.50 -2.34
N LEU A 185 -14.63 0.12 -2.50
CA LEU A 185 -14.42 1.27 -3.40
C LEU A 185 -14.13 0.84 -4.82
N ASN A 186 -13.36 -0.23 -4.99
CA ASN A 186 -13.12 -0.83 -6.29
C ASN A 186 -12.95 -2.37 -6.10
N PRO A 187 -13.94 -3.17 -6.54
CA PRO A 187 -13.93 -4.62 -6.42
C PRO A 187 -12.81 -5.31 -7.18
N ASP A 188 -12.20 -4.64 -8.16
CA ASP A 188 -11.14 -5.19 -9.00
C ASP A 188 -9.76 -4.79 -8.51
N ILE A 189 -9.65 -4.18 -7.32
CA ILE A 189 -8.36 -3.87 -6.71
C ILE A 189 -8.16 -4.50 -5.31
N TYR A 190 -6.92 -4.60 -4.86
CA TYR A 190 -6.55 -4.97 -3.50
C TYR A 190 -5.27 -4.23 -3.08
N PRO A 191 -4.99 -4.08 -1.78
CA PRO A 191 -3.95 -3.18 -1.29
C PRO A 191 -2.52 -3.42 -1.83
N HIS A 192 -2.21 -4.63 -2.32
CA HIS A 192 -0.90 -4.89 -2.91
C HIS A 192 -0.76 -4.29 -4.30
N TRP A 193 -1.86 -4.11 -5.05
CA TRP A 193 -1.80 -3.54 -6.39
C TRP A 193 -1.29 -2.11 -6.39
N PHE A 194 -1.64 -1.26 -5.43
CA PHE A 194 -1.04 0.09 -5.30
C PHE A 194 0.49 0.07 -5.35
N ARG A 195 1.11 -0.92 -4.71
CA ARG A 195 2.56 -1.11 -4.74
C ARG A 195 3.06 -1.57 -6.10
N HIS A 196 2.36 -2.51 -6.73
CA HIS A 196 2.68 -2.97 -8.08
C HIS A 196 2.55 -1.82 -9.08
N SER A 197 1.44 -1.09 -9.03
CA SER A 197 1.14 0.03 -9.92
C SER A 197 2.17 1.13 -9.79
N LEU A 198 2.51 1.57 -8.57
CA LEU A 198 3.57 2.57 -8.39
C LEU A 198 4.93 2.07 -8.90
N ALA A 199 5.26 0.79 -8.66
CA ALA A 199 6.53 0.24 -9.13
C ALA A 199 6.60 0.19 -10.66
N THR A 200 5.49 -0.15 -11.31
CA THR A 200 5.37 -0.14 -12.78
C THR A 200 5.43 1.28 -13.32
N GLN A 201 4.69 2.24 -12.75
CA GLN A 201 4.71 3.65 -13.15
C GLN A 201 6.14 4.23 -13.06
N LEU A 202 6.82 4.02 -11.92
CA LEU A 202 8.21 4.48 -11.78
C LEU A 202 9.15 3.81 -12.79
N ALA A 203 8.96 2.52 -13.09
CA ALA A 203 9.75 1.85 -14.13
C ALA A 203 9.46 2.39 -15.53
N GLU A 204 8.20 2.73 -15.85
CA GLU A 204 7.79 3.40 -17.09
C GLU A 204 8.40 4.80 -17.22
N GLU A 205 8.63 5.49 -16.10
CA GLU A 205 9.33 6.78 -16.00
C GLU A 205 10.86 6.67 -16.10
N GLY A 206 11.41 5.46 -16.27
CA GLY A 206 12.85 5.24 -16.42
C GLY A 206 13.64 5.12 -15.11
N ILE A 207 12.96 4.99 -13.97
CA ILE A 207 13.63 4.77 -12.67
C ILE A 207 14.39 3.44 -12.68
N ASP A 208 15.65 3.48 -12.23
CA ASP A 208 16.53 2.33 -12.28
C ASP A 208 16.18 1.28 -11.17
N PRO A 209 16.62 0.02 -11.31
CA PRO A 209 16.24 -1.03 -10.36
C PRO A 209 16.74 -0.78 -8.93
N TRP A 210 17.87 -0.10 -8.74
CA TRP A 210 18.42 0.24 -7.42
C TRP A 210 17.60 1.33 -6.74
N GLN A 211 17.16 2.33 -7.50
CA GLN A 211 16.21 3.34 -7.02
C GLN A 211 14.89 2.69 -6.59
N LEU A 212 14.34 1.77 -7.38
CA LEU A 212 13.14 1.02 -6.99
C LEU A 212 13.38 0.19 -5.72
N MET A 213 14.51 -0.52 -5.62
CA MET A 213 14.87 -1.27 -4.41
C MET A 213 14.91 -0.36 -3.19
N SER A 214 15.54 0.81 -3.33
CA SER A 214 15.63 1.82 -2.27
C SER A 214 14.23 2.33 -1.90
N TRP A 215 13.39 2.71 -2.86
CA TRP A 215 12.05 3.23 -2.59
C TRP A 215 11.16 2.21 -1.87
N PHE A 216 11.12 0.99 -2.39
CA PHE A 216 10.23 -0.06 -1.93
C PHE A 216 10.79 -0.88 -0.74
N ASP A 217 12.05 -0.68 -0.36
CA ASP A 217 12.80 -1.50 0.59
C ASP A 217 12.77 -2.99 0.20
N TRP A 218 13.13 -3.29 -1.07
CA TRP A 218 13.30 -4.65 -1.54
C TRP A 218 14.71 -5.15 -1.28
N ASP A 219 14.82 -6.38 -0.78
CA ASP A 219 16.13 -7.00 -0.49
C ASP A 219 16.77 -7.66 -1.72
N ARG A 220 16.02 -7.86 -2.81
CA ARG A 220 16.46 -8.63 -3.97
C ARG A 220 16.37 -7.80 -5.24
N PHE A 221 17.51 -7.63 -5.91
CA PHE A 221 17.59 -6.96 -7.22
C PHE A 221 16.68 -7.59 -8.26
N ALA A 222 16.60 -8.93 -8.28
CA ALA A 222 15.70 -9.66 -9.19
C ALA A 222 14.22 -9.25 -9.05
N THR A 223 13.79 -8.77 -7.87
CA THR A 223 12.41 -8.26 -7.69
C THR A 223 12.22 -6.93 -8.40
N ALA A 224 13.19 -6.01 -8.31
CA ALA A 224 13.13 -4.72 -9.01
C ALA A 224 13.30 -4.89 -10.52
N LYS A 225 14.29 -5.70 -10.94
CA LYS A 225 14.57 -5.99 -12.35
C LYS A 225 13.34 -6.44 -13.12
N ARG A 226 12.45 -7.23 -12.50
CA ARG A 226 11.22 -7.72 -13.13
C ARG A 226 10.29 -6.62 -13.62
N TYR A 227 10.19 -5.49 -12.91
CA TYR A 227 9.35 -4.38 -13.35
C TYR A 227 9.93 -3.70 -14.58
N ILE A 228 11.25 -3.58 -14.63
CA ILE A 228 11.95 -2.87 -15.70
C ILE A 228 12.12 -3.74 -16.96
N SER A 229 12.33 -5.05 -16.80
CA SER A 229 12.45 -5.97 -17.94
C SER A 229 11.18 -6.06 -18.78
N GLY A 230 10.04 -5.62 -18.25
CA GLY A 230 8.77 -5.51 -18.99
C GLY A 230 8.50 -4.12 -19.57
N THR A 231 9.36 -3.13 -19.32
CA THR A 231 9.15 -1.74 -19.79
C THR A 231 10.12 -1.39 -20.91
N GLY A 232 9.64 -0.74 -21.97
CA GLY A 232 10.49 -0.17 -23.04
C GLY A 232 11.21 1.12 -22.66
N ALA A 233 11.17 1.53 -21.38
CA ALA A 233 11.72 2.79 -20.90
C ALA A 233 13.24 2.90 -21.13
N MET A 234 14.01 1.85 -20.82
CA MET A 234 15.44 1.82 -21.10
C MET A 234 15.76 1.97 -22.60
N THR A 235 14.91 1.42 -23.47
CA THR A 235 15.05 1.56 -24.92
C THR A 235 14.76 2.99 -25.38
N ARG A 236 13.81 3.68 -24.74
CA ARG A 236 13.47 5.07 -25.02
C ARG A 236 14.63 6.01 -24.67
N ASP A 237 15.24 5.82 -23.50
CA ASP A 237 16.37 6.64 -23.07
C ASP A 237 17.60 6.42 -23.95
N ILE A 238 17.89 5.16 -24.31
CA ILE A 238 18.96 4.83 -25.27
C ILE A 238 18.68 5.43 -26.65
N SER A 239 17.42 5.45 -27.10
CA SER A 239 17.04 6.05 -28.39
C SER A 239 17.17 7.56 -28.40
N ASN A 240 17.04 8.22 -27.25
CA ASN A 240 17.13 9.68 -27.11
C ASN A 240 18.56 10.15 -26.79
N ARG A 241 19.56 9.27 -26.78
CA ARG A 241 20.95 9.67 -26.56
C ARG A 241 21.38 10.58 -27.72
N GLU A 242 21.74 11.81 -27.43
CA GLU A 242 22.45 12.63 -28.39
C GLU A 242 23.80 11.96 -28.64
N VAL A 243 24.07 11.66 -29.92
CA VAL A 243 25.38 11.15 -30.33
C VAL A 243 26.31 12.36 -30.28
N GLY A 244 27.15 12.41 -29.25
CA GLY A 244 28.25 13.36 -29.16
C GLY A 244 29.29 13.13 -30.25
#